data_AF-A0A9Q4D6R1-F1
#
_entry.id   AF-A0A9Q4D6R1-F1
#
_cell.length_a   1.000
_cell.length_b   1.000
_cell.length_c   1.000
_cell.angle_alpha   90.00
_cell.angle_beta   90.00
_cell.angle_gamma   90.00
#
_symmetry.space_group_name_H-M   'P 1'
#
loop_
_entity.id
_entity.type
_entity.pdbx_description
1 polymer ?
#
loop_
_entity_poly.entity_id
_entity_poly.type
_entity_poly.pdbx_seq_one_letter_code
_entity_poly.pdbx_strand_id
1 'polypeptide(L)' 'PVFWACGVTPQAAVMESRPPLAIGHAPGHMLITDARDADYLVP' A
#
# COMPACT_ATOMS: atom_id res chain seq x y z
N PRO A 1 -21.58 7.44 -0.57
CA PRO A 1 -20.34 6.71 -0.19
C PRO A 1 -19.12 7.49 -0.69
N VAL A 2 -17.98 7.42 -0.01
CA VAL A 2 -16.73 8.08 -0.44
C VAL A 2 -15.68 6.99 -0.64
N PHE A 3 -14.85 7.12 -1.69
CA PHE A 3 -13.84 6.14 -2.09
C PHE A 3 -12.47 6.81 -2.21
N TRP A 4 -11.40 6.09 -1.86
CA TRP A 4 -10.02 6.56 -1.90
C TRP A 4 -9.09 5.49 -2.44
N ALA A 5 -8.03 5.91 -3.14
CA ALA A 5 -6.92 5.03 -3.47
C ALA A 5 -6.22 4.56 -2.18
N CYS A 6 -5.63 3.37 -2.22
CA CYS A 6 -4.94 2.78 -1.08
C CYS A 6 -3.70 2.01 -1.54
N GLY A 7 -2.72 1.83 -0.64
CA GLY A 7 -1.49 1.06 -0.88
C GLY A 7 -1.69 -0.43 -1.17
N VAL A 8 -2.93 -0.93 -1.27
CA VAL A 8 -3.26 -2.30 -1.66
C VAL A 8 -3.42 -2.49 -3.17
N THR A 9 -3.48 -1.43 -3.98
CA THR A 9 -3.51 -1.55 -5.45
C THR A 9 -2.35 -2.40 -6.01
N PRO A 10 -1.09 -2.26 -5.53
CA PRO A 10 0.00 -3.14 -5.94
C PRO A 10 -0.23 -4.62 -5.59
N GLN A 11 -0.91 -4.92 -4.47
CA GLN A 11 -1.24 -6.31 -4.11
C GLN A 11 -2.20 -6.92 -5.14
N ALA A 12 -3.24 -6.17 -5.54
CA ALA A 12 -4.15 -6.61 -6.59
C ALA A 12 -3.43 -6.85 -7.92
N ALA A 13 -2.52 -5.94 -8.32
CA ALA A 13 -1.74 -6.07 -9.55
C ALA A 13 -0.79 -7.29 -9.53
N VAL A 14 -0.16 -7.57 -8.39
CA VAL A 14 0.70 -8.75 -8.20
C VAL A 14 -0.10 -10.05 -8.33
N MET A 15 -1.30 -10.10 -7.74
CA MET A 15 -2.17 -11.29 -7.83
C MET A 15 -2.60 -11.58 -9.28
N GLU A 16 -2.87 -10.54 -10.07
CA GLU A 16 -3.25 -10.67 -11.48
C GLU A 16 -2.06 -11.06 -12.38
N SER A 17 -0.90 -10.45 -12.17
CA SER A 17 0.30 -10.68 -12.99
C SER A 17 1.07 -11.96 -12.65
N ARG A 18 0.79 -12.58 -11.48
CA ARG A 18 1.30 -13.89 -11.05
C ARG A 18 2.82 -14.03 -11.15
N PRO A 19 3.61 -13.15 -10.51
CA PRO A 19 5.06 -13.33 -10.44
C PRO A 19 5.38 -14.63 -9.68
N PRO A 20 6.55 -15.24 -9.94
CA PRO A 20 6.96 -16.47 -9.25
C PRO A 20 7.15 -16.29 -7.74
N LEU A 21 7.44 -15.06 -7.29
CA LEU A 21 7.52 -14.69 -5.88
C LEU A 21 7.18 -13.20 -5.73
N ALA A 22 6.41 -12.88 -4.71
CA ALA A 22 6.20 -11.51 -4.23
C ALA A 22 6.09 -11.51 -2.71
N ILE A 23 6.58 -10.45 -2.07
CA ILE A 23 6.52 -10.26 -0.62
C ILE A 23 5.82 -8.93 -0.36
N GLY A 24 4.87 -8.95 0.57
CA GLY A 24 4.13 -7.76 1.00
C GLY A 24 3.63 -7.92 2.43
N HIS A 25 3.08 -6.84 2.99
CA HIS A 25 2.48 -6.89 4.31
C HIS A 25 1.09 -7.54 4.29
N ALA A 26 0.61 -8.03 5.43
CA ALA A 26 -0.80 -8.37 5.61
C ALA A 26 -1.66 -7.10 5.78
N PRO A 27 -2.94 -7.08 5.36
CA PRO A 27 -3.85 -5.97 5.64
C PRO A 27 -3.94 -5.69 7.16
N GLY A 28 -3.81 -4.42 7.55
CA GLY A 28 -3.75 -4.02 8.96
C GLY A 28 -2.39 -4.18 9.64
N HIS A 29 -1.38 -4.74 8.96
CA HIS A 29 -0.02 -4.95 9.48
C HIS A 29 1.02 -4.12 8.71
N MET A 30 0.84 -2.80 8.68
CA MET A 30 1.69 -1.87 7.91
C MET A 30 3.05 -1.64 8.57
N LEU A 31 4.03 -1.18 7.79
CA LEU A 31 5.31 -0.70 8.31
C LEU A 31 5.12 0.69 8.95
N ILE A 32 5.43 0.80 10.24
CA ILE A 32 5.46 2.10 10.93
C ILE A 32 6.85 2.71 10.73
N THR A 33 6.90 3.94 10.24
CA THR A 33 8.14 4.70 9.98
C THR A 33 8.29 5.87 10.94
N ASP A 34 9.49 6.45 11.02
CA ASP A 34 9.73 7.69 11.78
C ASP A 34 9.27 8.96 11.04
N ALA A 35 8.90 8.87 9.77
CA ALA A 35 8.41 10.00 8.98
C ALA A 35 7.00 10.43 9.43
N ARG A 36 6.76 11.74 9.49
CA ARG A 36 5.43 12.27 9.85
C ARG A 36 4.61 12.45 8.58
N ASP A 37 3.32 12.20 8.66
CA ASP A 37 2.37 12.41 7.55
C ASP A 37 2.46 13.81 6.94
N ALA A 38 2.60 14.83 7.80
CA ALA A 38 2.75 16.23 7.40
C ALA A 38 3.94 16.51 6.48
N ASP A 39 4.97 15.64 6.50
CA ASP A 39 6.15 15.80 5.65
C ASP A 39 5.82 15.43 4.16
N TYR A 40 4.70 14.75 3.88
CA TYR A 40 4.28 14.30 2.54
C TYR A 40 2.99 14.94 2.01
N LEU A 41 2.36 15.85 2.76
CA LEU A 41 1.17 16.57 2.29
C LEU A 41 1.55 17.50 1.12
N VAL A 42 0.87 17.32 -0.02
CA VAL A 42 1.01 18.20 -1.19
C VAL A 42 -0.19 19.17 -1.22
N PRO A 43 0.02 20.47 -1.55
CA PRO A 43 -1.06 21.46 -1.65
C PRO A 43 -2.14 21.13 -2.69
#